data_AF-A0A4Y6UZQ1-F1
#
_entry.id   AF-A0A4Y6UZQ1-F1
#
_cell.length_a   1.000
_cell.length_b   1.000
_cell.length_c   1.000
_cell.angle_alpha   90.00
_cell.angle_beta   90.00
_cell.angle_gamma   90.00
#
_symmetry.space_group_name_H-M   'P 1'
#
loop_
_entity.id
_entity.type
_entity.pdbx_description
1 polymer ?
#
loop_
_entity_poly.entity_id
_entity_poly.type
_entity_poly.pdbx_seq_one_letter_code
_entity_poly.pdbx_strand_id
1 'polypeptide(L)'
;MGEIGVLSEVVTELCYLTFTMRRIGILAVSEEEVEKQLQKTVSPEIARFIKDGIKILKRGYMFSPTLKMYFEARMLECIRNPNISAEELKAIHYSIYLFEYCQQADLKEVIRYSEIILDFEYSKEELFFCSSEDVVKRVRGTLVFLGSKDCDHIAVDRKTFEQYKSEGWKHHTRDWNILKKEDIDKLLDEPR
;
A
#
# COMPACT_ATOMS: atom_id res chain seq x y z
N MET A 1 8.07 8.56 -17.21
CA MET A 1 7.00 8.36 -16.21
C MET A 1 7.65 7.67 -15.03
N GLY A 2 8.09 8.46 -14.05
CA GLY A 2 9.28 8.15 -13.24
C GLY A 2 9.02 7.47 -11.89
N GLU A 3 10.04 6.73 -11.47
CA GLU A 3 10.65 6.53 -10.13
C GLU A 3 9.74 6.47 -8.88
N ILE A 4 8.77 7.37 -8.71
CA ILE A 4 7.92 7.49 -7.50
C ILE A 4 6.56 6.75 -7.66
N GLY A 5 6.26 6.27 -8.87
CA GLY A 5 5.08 5.43 -9.14
C GLY A 5 5.11 4.06 -8.45
N VAL A 6 6.31 3.53 -8.17
CA VAL A 6 6.50 2.18 -7.62
C VAL A 6 5.94 2.05 -6.21
N LEU A 7 6.43 2.85 -5.27
CA LEU A 7 6.02 2.76 -3.87
C LEU A 7 4.53 3.07 -3.72
N SER A 8 4.05 4.11 -4.40
CA SER A 8 2.65 4.50 -4.32
C SER A 8 1.71 3.44 -4.85
N GLU A 9 2.05 2.77 -5.94
CA GLU A 9 1.27 1.66 -6.46
C GLU A 9 1.27 0.48 -5.50
N VAL A 10 2.44 0.09 -4.97
CA VAL A 10 2.55 -1.03 -4.01
C VAL A 10 1.70 -0.77 -2.77
N VAL A 11 1.81 0.42 -2.17
CA VAL A 11 1.02 0.80 -0.99
C VAL A 11 -0.48 0.81 -1.32
N THR A 12 -0.86 1.39 -2.46
CA THR A 12 -2.25 1.44 -2.93
C THR A 12 -2.85 0.04 -3.08
N GLU A 13 -2.12 -0.89 -3.68
CA GLU A 13 -2.55 -2.28 -3.84
C GLU A 13 -2.64 -3.03 -2.52
N LEU A 14 -1.71 -2.81 -1.57
CA LEU A 14 -1.77 -3.43 -0.24
C LEU A 14 -2.93 -2.89 0.62
N CYS A 15 -3.30 -1.63 0.45
CA CYS A 15 -4.48 -1.06 1.09
C CYS A 15 -5.76 -1.68 0.52
N TYR A 16 -5.84 -1.83 -0.80
CA TYR A 16 -6.96 -2.51 -1.44
C TYR A 16 -7.07 -3.98 -1.04
N LEU A 17 -5.93 -4.66 -0.93
CA LEU A 17 -5.84 -6.01 -0.37
C LEU A 17 -6.47 -6.05 1.04
N THR A 18 -6.01 -5.20 1.96
CA THR A 18 -6.50 -5.17 3.35
C THR A 18 -8.00 -4.92 3.42
N PHE A 19 -8.48 -3.95 2.65
CA PHE A 19 -9.90 -3.66 2.51
C PHE A 19 -10.69 -4.90 2.03
N THR A 20 -10.20 -5.56 0.99
CA THR A 20 -10.86 -6.74 0.41
C THR A 20 -10.86 -7.92 1.40
N MET A 21 -9.74 -8.14 2.09
CA MET A 21 -9.61 -9.16 3.13
C MET A 21 -10.65 -8.98 4.24
N ARG A 22 -10.86 -7.74 4.69
CA ARG A 22 -11.84 -7.38 5.72
C ARG A 22 -13.28 -7.56 5.25
N ARG A 23 -13.59 -7.18 4.00
CA ARG A 23 -14.97 -7.15 3.48
C ARG A 23 -15.49 -8.50 2.97
N ILE A 24 -14.68 -9.21 2.18
CA ILE A 24 -15.10 -10.44 1.50
C ILE A 24 -14.24 -11.65 1.85
N GLY A 25 -13.27 -11.48 2.75
CA GLY A 25 -12.40 -12.54 3.24
C GLY A 25 -11.10 -12.70 2.42
N ILE A 26 -10.00 -12.98 3.13
CA ILE A 26 -8.65 -13.13 2.56
C ILE A 26 -8.56 -14.22 1.47
N LEU A 27 -9.39 -15.27 1.54
CA LEU A 27 -9.39 -16.36 0.58
C LEU A 27 -9.93 -15.94 -0.80
N ALA A 28 -10.80 -14.92 -0.85
CA ALA A 28 -11.38 -14.41 -2.09
C ALA A 28 -10.39 -13.56 -2.90
N VAL A 29 -9.26 -13.15 -2.31
CA VAL A 29 -8.24 -12.37 -3.01
C VAL A 29 -7.43 -13.28 -3.93
N SER A 30 -7.40 -12.93 -5.22
CA SER A 30 -6.56 -13.59 -6.22
C SER A 30 -5.13 -13.05 -6.16
N GLU A 31 -4.19 -13.90 -5.71
CA GLU A 31 -2.75 -13.62 -5.66
C GLU A 31 -2.18 -13.31 -7.05
N GLU A 32 -2.63 -14.06 -8.07
CA GLU A 32 -2.17 -13.91 -9.45
C GLU A 32 -2.69 -12.60 -10.07
N GLU A 33 -3.90 -12.16 -9.69
CA GLU A 33 -4.40 -10.85 -10.11
C GLU A 33 -3.56 -9.72 -9.47
N VAL A 34 -3.22 -9.82 -8.18
CA VAL A 34 -2.36 -8.81 -7.52
C VAL A 34 -0.98 -8.74 -8.18
N GLU A 35 -0.33 -9.88 -8.46
CA GLU A 35 0.96 -9.89 -9.18
C GLU A 35 0.83 -9.22 -10.55
N LYS A 36 -0.19 -9.58 -11.32
CA LYS A 36 -0.42 -9.01 -12.67
C LYS A 36 -0.61 -7.50 -12.63
N GLN A 37 -1.28 -6.97 -11.61
CA GLN A 37 -1.48 -5.53 -11.45
C GLN A 37 -0.18 -4.83 -11.07
N LEU A 38 0.55 -5.38 -10.11
CA LEU A 38 1.84 -4.82 -9.68
C LEU A 38 2.87 -4.82 -10.82
N GLN A 39 2.91 -5.85 -11.67
CA GLN A 39 3.82 -5.93 -12.82
C GLN A 39 3.64 -4.81 -13.86
N LYS A 40 2.56 -4.03 -13.79
CA LYS A 40 2.40 -2.83 -14.62
C LYS A 40 3.34 -1.69 -14.20
N THR A 41 3.83 -1.74 -12.96
CA THR A 41 4.55 -0.63 -12.33
C THR A 41 5.89 -1.06 -11.74
N VAL A 42 5.99 -2.30 -11.23
CA VAL A 42 7.23 -2.86 -10.66
C VAL A 42 7.73 -4.03 -11.50
N SER A 43 8.99 -4.40 -11.34
CA SER A 43 9.57 -5.56 -12.01
C SER A 43 8.91 -6.86 -11.55
N PRO A 44 8.96 -7.92 -12.38
CA PRO A 44 8.35 -9.21 -12.06
C PRO A 44 8.83 -9.83 -10.75
N GLU A 45 10.08 -9.56 -10.36
CA GLU A 45 10.67 -10.07 -9.12
C GLU A 45 9.99 -9.47 -7.88
N ILE A 46 9.76 -8.16 -7.89
CA ILE A 46 9.08 -7.43 -6.80
C ILE A 46 7.61 -7.82 -6.72
N ALA A 47 6.91 -7.87 -7.86
CA ALA A 47 5.53 -8.30 -7.90
C ALA A 47 5.36 -9.72 -7.34
N ARG A 48 6.30 -10.62 -7.66
CA ARG A 48 6.33 -11.99 -7.13
C ARG A 48 6.67 -12.04 -5.64
N PHE A 49 7.59 -11.21 -5.17
CA PHE A 49 7.88 -11.08 -3.74
C PHE A 49 6.62 -10.72 -2.96
N ILE A 50 5.88 -9.69 -3.43
CA ILE A 50 4.64 -9.25 -2.79
C ILE A 50 3.56 -10.34 -2.86
N LYS A 51 3.42 -11.01 -4.00
CA LYS A 51 2.53 -12.18 -4.16
C LYS A 51 2.83 -13.27 -3.12
N ASP A 52 4.10 -13.62 -2.94
CA ASP A 52 4.51 -14.63 -1.96
C ASP A 52 4.17 -14.19 -0.53
N GLY A 53 4.28 -12.89 -0.24
CA GLY A 53 3.74 -12.26 0.97
C GLY A 53 2.28 -12.57 1.22
N ILE A 54 1.45 -12.30 0.22
CA ILE A 54 0.00 -12.54 0.27
C ILE A 54 -0.31 -14.03 0.44
N LYS A 55 0.43 -14.91 -0.25
CA LYS A 55 0.30 -16.38 -0.09
C LYS A 55 0.53 -16.82 1.35
N ILE A 56 1.53 -16.24 2.01
CA ILE A 56 1.85 -16.57 3.39
C ILE A 56 0.74 -16.08 4.33
N LEU A 57 0.24 -14.85 4.13
CA LEU A 57 -0.91 -14.33 4.88
C LEU A 57 -2.15 -15.22 4.71
N LYS A 58 -2.44 -15.69 3.49
CA LYS A 58 -3.58 -16.59 3.19
C LYS A 58 -3.51 -17.94 3.87
N ARG A 59 -2.31 -18.42 4.20
CA ARG A 59 -2.11 -19.67 4.94
C ARG A 59 -2.31 -19.50 6.45
N GLY A 60 -2.64 -18.29 6.91
CA GLY A 60 -2.87 -18.00 8.33
C GLY A 60 -1.60 -18.02 9.17
N TYR A 61 -0.42 -17.93 8.54
CA TYR A 61 0.82 -17.73 9.29
C TYR A 61 0.79 -16.35 9.92
N MET A 62 1.05 -16.30 11.23
CA MET A 62 1.28 -15.01 11.87
C MET A 62 2.59 -14.43 11.37
N PHE A 63 2.55 -13.14 11.03
CA PHE A 63 3.67 -12.30 10.72
C PHE A 63 4.51 -12.13 11.99
N SER A 64 5.35 -13.13 12.21
CA SER A 64 6.23 -13.25 13.37
C SER A 64 7.60 -12.65 13.06
N PRO A 65 8.43 -12.39 14.08
CA PRO A 65 9.83 -12.01 13.87
C PRO A 65 10.58 -12.97 12.93
N THR A 66 10.30 -14.27 13.00
CA THR A 66 10.89 -15.28 12.10
C THR A 66 10.47 -15.07 10.64
N LEU A 67 9.21 -14.74 10.40
CA LEU A 67 8.73 -14.48 9.05
C LEU A 67 9.28 -13.16 8.50
N LYS A 68 9.38 -12.14 9.35
CA LYS A 68 10.04 -10.87 9.01
C LYS A 68 11.49 -11.09 8.60
N MET A 69 12.25 -11.88 9.37
CA MET A 69 13.62 -12.28 9.02
C MET A 69 13.70 -13.02 7.68
N TYR A 70 12.74 -13.89 7.39
CA TYR A 70 12.67 -14.59 6.09
C TYR A 70 12.50 -13.59 4.93
N PHE A 71 11.61 -12.60 5.07
CA PHE A 71 11.43 -11.57 4.05
C PHE A 71 12.65 -10.64 3.92
N GLU A 72 13.27 -10.26 5.03
CA GLU A 72 14.50 -9.46 5.02
C GLU A 72 15.64 -10.21 4.33
N ALA A 73 15.81 -11.51 4.58
CA ALA A 73 16.79 -12.34 3.89
C ALA A 73 16.53 -12.39 2.37
N ARG A 74 15.28 -12.55 1.95
CA ARG A 74 14.91 -12.50 0.52
C ARG A 74 15.12 -11.11 -0.10
N MET A 75 14.89 -10.05 0.66
CA MET A 75 15.20 -8.69 0.21
C MET A 75 16.70 -8.52 -0.05
N LEU A 76 17.58 -9.10 0.79
CA LEU A 76 19.03 -9.09 0.56
C LEU A 76 19.44 -9.82 -0.72
N GLU A 77 18.69 -10.85 -1.13
CA GLU A 77 18.90 -11.52 -2.43
C GLU A 77 18.52 -10.59 -3.60
N CYS A 78 17.40 -9.87 -3.47
CA CYS A 78 16.94 -8.89 -4.45
C CYS A 78 17.96 -7.75 -4.64
N ILE A 79 18.63 -7.29 -3.58
CA ILE A 79 19.68 -6.24 -3.64
C ILE A 79 20.83 -6.65 -4.57
N ARG A 80 21.08 -7.95 -4.76
CA ARG A 80 22.15 -8.43 -5.66
C ARG A 80 21.76 -8.37 -7.13
N ASN A 81 20.48 -8.14 -7.46
CA ASN A 81 20.03 -8.00 -8.84
C ASN A 81 20.20 -6.53 -9.29
N PRO A 82 21.12 -6.24 -10.24
CA PRO A 82 21.37 -4.87 -10.70
C PRO A 82 20.21 -4.26 -11.48
N ASN A 83 19.20 -5.07 -11.85
CA ASN A 83 18.02 -4.60 -12.56
C ASN A 83 16.92 -4.08 -11.63
N ILE A 84 17.06 -4.27 -10.32
CA ILE A 84 16.10 -3.77 -9.33
C ILE A 84 16.54 -2.37 -8.89
N SER A 85 15.63 -1.43 -8.99
CA SER A 85 15.87 -0.04 -8.57
C SER A 85 15.85 0.12 -7.04
N ALA A 86 16.46 1.19 -6.53
CA ALA A 86 16.41 1.52 -5.11
C ALA A 86 14.97 1.71 -4.60
N GLU A 87 14.07 2.26 -5.44
CA GLU A 87 12.66 2.45 -5.09
C GLU A 87 11.88 1.14 -5.00
N GLU A 88 12.20 0.17 -5.85
CA GLU A 88 11.66 -1.18 -5.72
C GLU A 88 12.14 -1.89 -4.46
N LEU A 89 13.39 -1.68 -4.05
CA LEU A 89 13.90 -2.20 -2.79
C LEU A 89 13.22 -1.56 -1.58
N LYS A 90 12.99 -0.25 -1.61
CA LYS A 90 12.19 0.46 -0.59
C LYS A 90 10.76 -0.09 -0.54
N ALA A 91 10.13 -0.28 -1.69
CA ALA A 91 8.78 -0.84 -1.77
C ALA A 91 8.70 -2.26 -1.19
N ILE A 92 9.72 -3.12 -1.44
CA ILE A 92 9.84 -4.40 -0.71
C ILE A 92 9.89 -4.13 0.79
N HIS A 93 10.82 -3.30 1.25
CA HIS A 93 11.03 -3.06 2.68
C HIS A 93 9.73 -2.62 3.36
N TYR A 94 9.02 -1.67 2.78
CA TYR A 94 7.74 -1.17 3.28
C TYR A 94 6.62 -2.21 3.22
N SER A 95 6.57 -3.04 2.17
CA SER A 95 5.58 -4.11 2.05
C SER A 95 5.68 -5.13 3.19
N ILE A 96 6.89 -5.41 3.68
CA ILE A 96 7.14 -6.31 4.83
C ILE A 96 6.40 -5.81 6.06
N TYR A 97 6.50 -4.50 6.37
CA TYR A 97 5.79 -3.92 7.52
C TYR A 97 4.28 -3.87 7.29
N LEU A 98 3.84 -3.51 6.09
CA LEU A 98 2.42 -3.45 5.77
C LEU A 98 1.75 -4.82 5.84
N PHE A 99 2.46 -5.91 5.55
CA PHE A 99 1.90 -7.25 5.68
C PHE A 99 1.50 -7.61 7.11
N GLU A 100 2.22 -7.13 8.12
CA GLU A 100 1.86 -7.33 9.53
C GLU A 100 0.47 -6.74 9.83
N TYR A 101 0.21 -5.52 9.36
CA TYR A 101 -1.08 -4.86 9.51
C TYR A 101 -2.17 -5.46 8.63
N CYS A 102 -1.83 -5.89 7.40
CA CYS A 102 -2.75 -6.62 6.52
C CYS A 102 -3.29 -7.87 7.21
N GLN A 103 -2.44 -8.60 7.94
CA GLN A 103 -2.85 -9.81 8.68
C GLN A 103 -3.96 -9.52 9.70
N GLN A 104 -3.92 -8.35 10.34
CA GLN A 104 -4.91 -7.95 11.33
C GLN A 104 -6.23 -7.49 10.70
N ALA A 105 -6.27 -7.35 9.37
CA ALA A 105 -7.38 -6.75 8.63
C ALA A 105 -7.80 -5.38 9.22
N ASP A 106 -6.83 -4.68 9.82
CA ASP A 106 -7.01 -3.35 10.39
C ASP A 106 -6.65 -2.32 9.33
N LEU A 107 -7.67 -1.93 8.56
CA LEU A 107 -7.51 -0.94 7.50
C LEU A 107 -7.07 0.41 8.07
N LYS A 108 -7.45 0.78 9.31
CA LYS A 108 -7.06 2.05 9.92
C LYS A 108 -5.57 2.08 10.21
N GLU A 109 -5.03 1.00 10.78
CA GLU A 109 -3.58 0.89 11.04
C GLU A 109 -2.77 0.79 9.75
N VAL A 110 -3.25 0.04 8.74
CA VAL A 110 -2.61 0.02 7.40
C VAL A 110 -2.55 1.42 6.79
N ILE A 111 -3.65 2.19 6.86
CA ILE A 111 -3.73 3.57 6.38
C ILE A 111 -2.71 4.44 7.13
N ARG A 112 -2.72 4.40 8.45
CA ARG A 112 -1.81 5.20 9.30
C ARG A 112 -0.34 4.91 9.02
N TYR A 113 0.04 3.64 8.93
CA TYR A 113 1.43 3.27 8.62
C TYR A 113 1.83 3.62 7.20
N SER A 114 0.89 3.53 6.24
CA SER A 114 1.11 3.99 4.88
C SER A 114 1.43 5.49 4.84
N GLU A 115 0.77 6.30 5.65
CA GLU A 115 1.07 7.73 5.75
C GLU A 115 2.45 8.01 6.36
N ILE A 116 2.83 7.29 7.42
CA ILE A 116 4.16 7.43 8.03
C ILE A 116 5.26 7.11 7.01
N ILE A 117 5.07 6.07 6.19
CA ILE A 117 6.00 5.69 5.11
C ILE A 117 6.13 6.83 4.09
N LEU A 118 5.00 7.42 3.67
CA LEU A 118 5.01 8.54 2.72
C LEU A 118 5.66 9.80 3.31
N ASP A 119 5.40 10.09 4.58
CA ASP A 119 5.99 11.25 5.28
C ASP A 119 7.50 11.08 5.40
N PHE A 120 8.00 9.88 5.70
CA PHE A 120 9.44 9.58 5.76
C PHE A 120 10.13 9.78 4.40
N GLU A 121 9.51 9.33 3.31
CA GLU A 121 10.02 9.54 1.95
C GLU A 121 9.99 11.03 1.51
N TYR A 122 9.14 11.84 2.13
CA TYR A 122 8.98 13.26 1.80
C TYR A 122 9.74 14.21 2.74
N SER A 123 10.05 13.78 3.97
CA SER A 123 10.85 14.54 4.93
C SER A 123 12.31 14.53 4.52
N LYS A 124 12.67 15.42 3.60
CA LYS A 124 14.06 15.61 3.18
C LYS A 124 14.95 16.01 4.36
N GLU A 125 15.92 15.15 4.66
CA GLU A 125 17.32 15.59 4.55
C GLU A 125 17.54 16.16 3.15
N GLU A 126 18.13 17.35 3.10
CA GLU A 126 18.27 18.20 1.92
C GLU A 126 18.91 17.45 0.72
N LEU A 127 18.41 17.78 -0.49
CA LEU A 127 19.07 17.59 -1.80
C LEU A 127 19.02 16.23 -2.54
N PHE A 128 17.91 15.49 -2.63
CA PHE A 128 17.71 14.59 -3.79
C PHE A 128 16.26 14.57 -4.30
N PHE A 129 16.08 14.46 -5.62
CA PHE A 129 15.03 15.02 -6.49
C PHE A 129 13.53 14.76 -6.15
N CYS A 130 12.67 15.58 -6.77
CA CYS A 130 11.24 15.77 -6.53
C CYS A 130 10.36 14.51 -6.57
N SER A 131 9.73 14.15 -5.45
CA SER A 131 8.43 13.47 -5.47
C SER A 131 7.31 14.52 -5.55
N SER A 132 6.48 14.42 -6.59
CA SER A 132 5.38 15.37 -6.80
C SER A 132 4.32 15.16 -5.72
N GLU A 133 3.88 16.25 -5.10
CA GLU A 133 2.69 16.37 -4.24
C GLU A 133 1.52 15.47 -4.68
N ASP A 134 1.36 15.26 -5.99
CA ASP A 134 0.38 14.37 -6.63
C ASP A 134 0.44 12.89 -6.23
N VAL A 135 1.62 12.34 -5.93
CA VAL A 135 1.74 10.91 -5.57
C VAL A 135 1.25 10.66 -4.15
N VAL A 136 1.66 11.51 -3.21
CA VAL A 136 1.16 11.47 -1.83
C VAL A 136 -0.35 11.68 -1.84
N LYS A 137 -0.84 12.65 -2.61
CA LYS A 137 -2.27 12.89 -2.81
C LYS A 137 -3.00 11.67 -3.35
N ARG A 138 -2.42 10.95 -4.31
CA ARG A 138 -3.01 9.72 -4.87
C ARG A 138 -3.12 8.63 -3.82
N VAL A 139 -2.05 8.36 -3.07
CA VAL A 139 -2.08 7.31 -2.04
C VAL A 139 -3.06 7.70 -0.93
N ARG A 140 -2.92 8.88 -0.32
CA ARG A 140 -3.85 9.36 0.73
C ARG A 140 -5.30 9.35 0.28
N GLY A 141 -5.59 9.82 -0.94
CA GLY A 141 -6.93 9.75 -1.49
C GLY A 141 -7.44 8.30 -1.54
N THR A 142 -6.62 7.36 -1.98
CA THR A 142 -6.97 5.93 -2.01
C THR A 142 -7.30 5.40 -0.61
N LEU A 143 -6.46 5.73 0.38
CA LEU A 143 -6.66 5.35 1.78
C LEU A 143 -8.04 5.82 2.28
N VAL A 144 -8.38 7.08 2.02
CA VAL A 144 -9.64 7.70 2.42
C VAL A 144 -10.83 7.09 1.69
N PHE A 145 -10.71 6.91 0.39
CA PHE A 145 -11.75 6.28 -0.41
C PHE A 145 -12.08 4.89 0.14
N LEU A 146 -11.09 4.04 0.34
CA LEU A 146 -11.30 2.69 0.88
C LEU A 146 -11.80 2.72 2.32
N GLY A 147 -11.27 3.61 3.16
CA GLY A 147 -11.74 3.80 4.54
C GLY A 147 -13.21 4.19 4.60
N SER A 148 -13.64 5.17 3.80
CA SER A 148 -15.04 5.58 3.72
C SER A 148 -15.96 4.44 3.28
N LYS A 149 -15.54 3.63 2.29
CA LYS A 149 -16.31 2.48 1.82
C LYS A 149 -16.40 1.38 2.86
N ASP A 150 -15.35 1.18 3.65
CA ASP A 150 -15.35 0.20 4.74
C ASP A 150 -16.33 0.62 5.85
N CYS A 151 -16.29 1.89 6.24
CA CYS A 151 -17.23 2.50 7.20
C CYS A 151 -18.69 2.38 6.75
N ASP A 152 -18.96 2.67 5.48
CA ASP A 152 -20.31 2.58 4.90
C ASP A 152 -20.74 1.12 4.61
N HIS A 153 -19.89 0.14 4.90
CA HIS A 153 -20.09 -1.27 4.57
C HIS A 153 -20.37 -1.53 3.08
N ILE A 154 -19.72 -0.76 2.21
CA ILE A 154 -19.83 -0.89 0.76
C ILE A 154 -18.65 -1.73 0.25
N ALA A 155 -18.92 -2.79 -0.50
CA ALA A 155 -17.86 -3.52 -1.19
C ALA A 155 -17.34 -2.72 -2.41
N VAL A 156 -16.03 -2.76 -2.64
CA VAL A 156 -15.39 -2.14 -3.80
C VAL A 156 -14.78 -3.23 -4.68
N ASP A 157 -15.37 -3.45 -5.85
CA ASP A 157 -14.81 -4.38 -6.84
C ASP A 157 -13.57 -3.80 -7.54
N ARG A 158 -12.85 -4.68 -8.24
CA ARG A 158 -11.58 -4.29 -8.88
C ARG A 158 -11.76 -3.19 -9.92
N LYS A 159 -12.86 -3.24 -10.67
CA LYS A 159 -13.14 -2.27 -11.74
C LYS A 159 -13.36 -0.87 -11.16
N THR A 160 -14.13 -0.78 -10.08
CA THR A 160 -14.38 0.46 -9.35
C THR A 160 -13.10 1.01 -8.76
N PHE A 161 -12.26 0.15 -8.19
CA PHE A 161 -10.97 0.55 -7.65
C PHE A 161 -10.01 1.12 -8.71
N GLU A 162 -9.92 0.47 -9.87
CA GLU A 162 -9.09 0.96 -10.98
C GLU A 162 -9.61 2.30 -11.54
N GLN A 163 -10.93 2.45 -11.65
CA GLN A 163 -11.53 3.73 -12.05
C GLN A 163 -11.23 4.84 -11.04
N TYR A 164 -11.23 4.52 -9.75
CA TYR A 164 -10.81 5.46 -8.71
C TYR A 164 -9.34 5.87 -8.87
N LYS A 165 -8.43 4.91 -9.12
CA LYS A 165 -7.00 5.18 -9.34
C LYS A 165 -6.74 6.06 -10.56
N SER A 166 -7.52 5.91 -11.64
CA SER A 166 -7.35 6.71 -12.86
C SER A 166 -7.91 8.12 -12.74
N GLU A 167 -9.10 8.28 -12.14
CA GLU A 167 -9.89 9.51 -12.24
C GLU A 167 -10.39 10.03 -10.88
N GLY A 168 -10.69 9.12 -9.94
CA GLY A 168 -11.34 9.44 -8.67
C GLY A 168 -10.52 10.32 -7.72
N TRP A 169 -9.20 10.15 -7.67
CA TRP A 169 -8.34 10.91 -6.75
C TRP A 169 -8.32 12.44 -7.01
N LYS A 170 -8.67 12.91 -8.22
CA LYS A 170 -8.75 14.34 -8.53
C LYS A 170 -9.93 15.05 -7.86
N HIS A 171 -10.97 14.30 -7.52
CA HIS A 171 -12.18 14.84 -6.90
C HIS A 171 -12.08 14.89 -5.39
N HIS A 172 -11.37 13.92 -4.79
CA HIS A 172 -11.20 13.86 -3.36
C HIS A 172 -10.10 14.79 -2.85
N THR A 173 -9.12 15.19 -3.66
CA THR A 173 -7.95 15.98 -3.24
C THR A 173 -8.17 17.50 -3.15
N ARG A 174 -9.32 18.04 -3.58
CA ARG A 174 -9.59 19.49 -3.57
C ARG A 174 -9.66 20.11 -2.17
N ASP A 175 -9.91 19.30 -1.13
CA ASP A 175 -9.99 19.76 0.27
C ASP A 175 -8.72 19.45 1.11
N TRP A 176 -7.68 18.84 0.52
CA TRP A 176 -6.60 18.19 1.28
C TRP A 176 -5.36 19.04 1.54
N ASN A 177 -5.28 20.24 0.96
CA ASN A 177 -4.26 21.21 1.39
C ASN A 177 -4.54 21.77 2.81
N ILE A 178 -5.58 21.26 3.50
CA ILE A 178 -6.09 21.81 4.76
C ILE A 178 -6.26 20.73 5.85
N LEU A 179 -6.16 19.43 5.56
CA LEU A 179 -6.35 18.42 6.60
C LEU A 179 -5.04 18.20 7.35
N LYS A 180 -4.99 18.71 8.58
CA LYS A 180 -3.90 18.44 9.51
C LYS A 180 -3.97 16.98 9.91
N LYS A 181 -2.86 16.45 10.45
CA LYS A 181 -2.80 15.13 11.09
C LYS A 181 -4.02 14.88 12.01
N GLU A 182 -4.44 15.92 12.71
CA GLU A 182 -5.61 15.95 13.60
C GLU A 182 -6.95 15.67 12.91
N ASP A 183 -7.11 16.04 11.64
CA ASP A 183 -8.35 15.81 10.88
C ASP A 183 -8.41 14.40 10.31
N ILE A 184 -7.25 13.81 10.02
CA ILE A 184 -7.11 12.41 9.64
C ILE A 184 -7.32 11.52 10.86
N ASP A 185 -6.70 11.86 11.99
CA ASP A 185 -6.92 11.20 13.27
C ASP A 185 -8.42 11.23 13.63
N LYS A 186 -9.13 12.35 13.44
CA LYS A 186 -10.61 12.40 13.64
C LYS A 186 -11.41 11.50 12.70
N LEU A 187 -11.03 11.42 11.41
CA LEU A 187 -11.69 10.55 10.43
C LEU A 187 -11.46 9.06 10.76
N LEU A 188 -10.35 8.73 11.41
CA LEU A 188 -9.99 7.36 11.79
C LEU A 188 -10.41 7.01 13.24
N ASP A 189 -10.51 7.98 14.14
CA ASP A 189 -10.84 7.78 15.56
C ASP A 189 -12.33 7.91 15.88
N GLU A 190 -13.19 8.35 14.95
CA GLU A 190 -14.64 8.39 15.21
C GLU A 190 -15.14 6.99 15.64
N PRO A 191 -15.59 6.81 16.89
CA PRO A 191 -16.28 5.61 17.31
C PRO A 191 -17.74 5.77 16.88
N ARG A 192 -18.26 4.82 16.12
CA ARG A 192 -19.70 4.59 16.00
C ARG A 192 -20.00 3.11 16.19
#